data_AF-A0A9X7DNG3-F1
#
_entry.id   AF-A0A9X7DNG3-F1
#
_cell.length_a   1.000
_cell.length_b   1.000
_cell.length_c   1.000
_cell.angle_alpha   90.00
_cell.angle_beta   90.00
_cell.angle_gamma   90.00
#
_symmetry.space_group_name_H-M   'P 1'
#
loop_
_entity.id
_entity.type
_entity.pdbx_description
1 polymer ?
#
loop_
_entity_poly.entity_id
_entity_poly.type
_entity_poly.pdbx_seq_one_letter_code
_entity_poly.pdbx_strand_id
1 'polypeptide(L)'
;MNELIVFSELHKYLNGLGPMKCTMAAKSLSLGYKPITFSGASTKFATLDGEKKYHCLILHVDPGNPESSRGKSIQKEVQQILNFEIKEMRNFLLKKHEIYVPFEVIDSKEKMELLKAIIKNVFKIFFR
;
A
#
# COMPACT_ATOMS: atom_id res chain seq x y z
N MET A 1 7.79 -13.74 -8.62
CA MET A 1 8.74 -12.65 -8.88
C MET A 1 9.62 -12.48 -7.64
N ASN A 2 10.84 -11.94 -7.77
CA ASN A 2 11.67 -11.66 -6.60
C ASN A 2 11.09 -10.45 -5.83
N GLU A 3 11.03 -10.52 -4.50
CA GLU A 3 10.47 -9.47 -3.64
C GLU A 3 11.20 -8.12 -3.81
N LEU A 4 12.50 -8.11 -4.09
CA LEU A 4 13.26 -6.88 -4.41
C LEU A 4 12.79 -6.25 -5.73
N ILE A 5 12.41 -7.07 -6.71
CA ILE A 5 11.84 -6.59 -7.98
C ILE A 5 10.46 -5.99 -7.69
N VAL A 6 9.64 -6.66 -6.88
CA VAL A 6 8.32 -6.15 -6.46
C VAL A 6 8.47 -4.80 -5.75
N PHE A 7 9.39 -4.70 -4.79
CA PHE A 7 9.68 -3.46 -4.08
C PHE A 7 10.12 -2.33 -5.03
N SER A 8 11.09 -2.60 -5.91
CA SER A 8 11.61 -1.61 -6.85
C SER A 8 10.54 -1.12 -7.82
N GLU A 9 9.72 -2.03 -8.33
CA GLU A 9 8.65 -1.72 -9.27
C GLU A 9 7.52 -0.92 -8.61
N LEU A 10 7.11 -1.30 -7.39
CA LEU A 10 6.13 -0.55 -6.61
C LEU A 10 6.66 0.84 -6.25
N HIS A 11 7.93 0.97 -5.86
CA HIS A 11 8.54 2.26 -5.56
C HIS A 11 8.50 3.20 -6.78
N LYS A 12 8.88 2.70 -7.95
CA LYS A 12 8.82 3.45 -9.21
C LYS A 12 7.37 3.83 -9.55
N TYR A 13 6.45 2.88 -9.43
CA TYR A 13 5.04 3.11 -9.76
C TYR A 13 4.39 4.16 -8.84
N LEU A 14 4.60 4.06 -7.52
CA LEU A 14 4.04 5.00 -6.55
C LEU A 14 4.54 6.43 -6.78
N ASN A 15 5.83 6.61 -7.08
CA ASN A 15 6.38 7.92 -7.44
C ASN A 15 5.90 8.43 -8.81
N GLY A 16 5.45 7.54 -9.69
CA GLY A 16 4.90 7.89 -11.01
C GLY A 16 3.42 8.27 -11.00
N LEU A 17 2.70 8.15 -9.88
CA LEU A 17 1.26 8.44 -9.81
C LEU A 17 0.94 9.94 -9.88
N GLY A 18 1.89 10.81 -9.57
CA GLY A 18 1.73 12.27 -9.56
C GLY A 18 2.67 12.96 -8.56
N PRO A 19 2.46 14.25 -8.28
CA PRO A 19 3.24 14.98 -7.27
C PRO A 19 3.19 14.28 -5.90
N MET A 20 4.34 13.78 -5.46
CA MET A 20 4.46 12.91 -4.30
C MET A 20 5.67 13.31 -3.46
N LYS A 21 5.48 13.39 -2.14
CA LYS A 21 6.59 13.42 -1.17
C LYS A 21 6.90 12.00 -0.70
N CYS A 22 8.06 11.51 -1.09
CA CYS A 22 8.61 10.25 -0.58
C CYS A 22 9.51 10.52 0.64
N THR A 23 9.29 9.81 1.74
CA THR A 23 10.07 9.93 2.98
C THR A 23 10.57 8.57 3.42
N MET A 24 11.83 8.45 3.81
CA MET A 24 12.38 7.24 4.43
C MET A 24 12.35 7.39 5.95
N ALA A 25 11.97 6.33 6.65
CA ALA A 25 12.05 6.29 8.10
C ALA A 25 13.51 6.19 8.55
N ALA A 26 13.90 6.95 9.59
CA ALA A 26 15.30 7.09 10.00
C ALA A 26 15.96 5.79 10.53
N LYS A 27 15.16 4.80 10.91
CA LYS A 27 15.64 3.53 11.52
C LYS A 27 15.02 2.28 10.90
N SER A 28 14.24 2.40 9.83
CA SER A 28 13.61 1.25 9.17
C SER A 28 13.74 1.34 7.65
N LEU A 29 13.67 0.19 6.99
CA LEU A 29 13.60 0.09 5.52
C LEU A 29 12.18 0.39 5.01
N SER A 30 11.53 1.41 5.59
CA SER A 30 10.15 1.77 5.25
C SER A 30 10.12 3.11 4.50
N LEU A 31 9.52 3.11 3.31
CA LEU A 31 9.29 4.30 2.49
C LEU A 31 7.83 4.72 2.61
N GLY A 32 7.58 5.95 3.05
CA GLY A 32 6.25 6.56 3.11
C GLY A 32 6.01 7.49 1.93
N TYR A 33 4.79 7.45 1.38
CA TYR A 33 4.36 8.24 0.23
C TYR A 33 3.19 9.13 0.63
N LYS A 34 3.33 10.44 0.38
CA LYS A 34 2.32 11.47 0.67
C LYS A 34 2.01 12.27 -0.60
N PRO A 35 0.80 12.17 -1.17
CA PRO A 35 0.43 13.00 -2.32
C PRO A 35 0.46 14.48 -1.95
N ILE A 36 0.96 15.31 -2.85
CA ILE A 36 0.89 16.77 -2.70
C ILE A 36 -0.45 17.22 -3.28
N THR A 37 -1.34 17.71 -2.42
CA THR A 37 -2.68 18.19 -2.78
C THR A 37 -2.74 19.72 -2.68
N PHE A 38 -3.66 20.34 -3.43
CA PHE A 38 -3.84 21.81 -3.43
C PHE A 38 -4.24 22.38 -2.06
N SER A 39 -4.83 21.56 -1.18
CA SER A 39 -5.21 21.96 0.18
C SER A 39 -4.06 21.93 1.19
N GLY A 40 -2.84 21.54 0.78
CA GLY A 40 -1.63 21.53 1.62
C GLY A 40 -1.58 20.43 2.69
N ALA A 41 -2.72 19.84 3.06
CA ALA A 41 -2.80 18.70 3.97
C ALA A 41 -2.50 17.38 3.23
N SER A 42 -1.23 16.95 3.24
CA SER A 42 -0.84 15.64 2.68
C SER A 42 -0.87 14.56 3.76
N THR A 43 -1.91 13.75 3.79
CA THR A 43 -1.93 12.53 4.60
C THR A 43 -1.14 11.42 3.91
N LYS A 44 -0.68 10.42 4.68
CA LYS A 44 0.06 9.29 4.11
C LYS A 44 -0.90 8.46 3.26
N PHE A 45 -0.49 8.16 2.03
CA PHE A 45 -1.22 7.34 1.07
C PHE A 45 -0.72 5.91 1.07
N ALA A 46 0.59 5.72 1.07
CA ALA A 46 1.19 4.40 1.03
C ALA A 46 2.43 4.31 1.93
N THR A 47 2.73 3.08 2.37
CA THR A 47 4.02 2.70 2.93
C THR A 47 4.51 1.48 2.16
N LEU A 48 5.75 1.48 1.66
CA LEU A 48 6.46 0.24 1.33
C LEU A 48 7.31 -0.11 2.53
N ASP A 49 7.00 -1.22 3.19
CA ASP A 49 7.76 -1.68 4.33
C ASP A 49 8.69 -2.84 3.93
N GLY A 50 9.99 -2.58 4.01
CA GLY A 50 11.07 -3.52 3.70
C GLY A 50 11.51 -4.37 4.90
N GLU A 51 10.96 -4.16 6.09
CA GLU A 51 11.36 -4.95 7.26
C GLU A 51 10.83 -6.37 7.19
N LYS A 52 11.65 -7.35 7.60
CA LYS A 52 11.29 -8.78 7.55
C LYS A 52 9.93 -9.12 8.16
N LYS A 53 9.51 -8.42 9.23
CA LYS A 53 8.22 -8.67 9.89
C LYS A 53 7.03 -8.09 9.13
N TYR A 54 7.23 -7.01 8.38
CA TYR A 54 6.17 -6.23 7.76
C TYR A 54 6.22 -6.23 6.24
N HIS A 55 7.14 -6.99 5.62
CA HIS A 55 7.46 -7.00 4.19
C HIS A 55 6.24 -6.96 3.26
N CYS A 56 5.71 -5.74 3.05
CA CYS A 56 4.38 -5.49 2.53
C CYS A 56 4.30 -4.06 1.96
N LEU A 57 3.40 -3.91 1.00
CA LEU A 57 2.79 -2.62 0.69
C LEU A 57 1.64 -2.39 1.67
N ILE A 58 1.57 -1.19 2.23
CA ILE A 58 0.47 -0.72 3.07
C ILE A 58 -0.19 0.46 2.35
N LEU A 59 -1.49 0.37 2.09
CA LEU A 59 -2.29 1.48 1.53
C LEU A 59 -3.21 2.06 2.60
N HIS A 60 -3.27 3.39 2.67
CA HIS A 60 -4.09 4.14 3.62
C HIS A 60 -5.33 4.62 2.88
N VAL A 61 -6.51 4.12 3.25
CA VAL A 61 -7.72 4.26 2.42
C VAL A 61 -8.71 5.32 2.92
N ASP A 62 -8.58 5.70 4.20
CA ASP A 62 -9.37 6.77 4.80
C ASP A 62 -8.50 7.55 5.79
N PRO A 63 -7.50 8.27 5.27
CA PRO A 63 -6.54 8.94 6.11
C PRO A 63 -7.20 10.04 6.96
N GLY A 64 -6.99 9.98 8.28
CA GLY A 64 -7.61 10.91 9.22
C GLY A 64 -8.85 10.36 9.92
N ASN A 65 -9.37 9.21 9.49
CA ASN A 65 -10.48 8.51 10.15
C ASN A 65 -10.08 7.09 10.58
N PRO A 66 -9.48 6.92 11.77
CA PRO A 66 -8.99 5.62 12.21
C PRO A 66 -10.09 4.57 12.44
N GLU A 67 -11.32 5.03 12.73
CA GLU A 67 -12.49 4.16 12.97
C GLU A 67 -13.18 3.67 11.70
N SER A 68 -12.77 4.21 10.54
CA SER A 68 -13.28 3.78 9.24
C SER A 68 -13.08 2.28 9.03
N SER A 69 -14.13 1.59 8.60
CA SER A 69 -14.10 0.18 8.22
C SER A 69 -13.76 -0.03 6.74
N ARG A 70 -13.53 1.06 5.99
CA ARG A 70 -13.35 1.03 4.54
C ARG A 70 -12.12 0.23 4.11
N GLY A 71 -11.01 0.36 4.84
CA GLY A 71 -9.79 -0.42 4.58
C GLY A 71 -10.03 -1.92 4.73
N LYS A 72 -10.77 -2.34 5.76
CA LYS A 72 -11.15 -3.74 5.99
C LYS A 72 -12.01 -4.31 4.86
N SER A 73 -12.96 -3.54 4.34
CA SER A 73 -13.80 -3.97 3.21
C SER A 73 -12.95 -4.17 1.95
N ILE A 74 -12.09 -3.18 1.63
CA ILE A 74 -11.24 -3.26 0.46
C ILE A 74 -10.15 -4.34 0.62
N GLN A 75 -9.62 -4.56 1.82
CA GLN A 75 -8.69 -5.68 2.09
C GLN A 75 -9.29 -7.02 1.65
N LYS A 76 -10.59 -7.27 1.91
CA LYS A 76 -11.24 -8.51 1.48
C LYS A 76 -11.28 -8.64 -0.05
N GLU A 77 -11.60 -7.55 -0.74
CA GLU A 77 -11.59 -7.52 -2.21
C GLU A 77 -10.18 -7.77 -2.76
N VAL A 78 -9.16 -7.12 -2.18
CA VAL A 78 -7.75 -7.29 -2.59
C VAL A 78 -7.29 -8.73 -2.37
N GLN A 79 -7.65 -9.35 -1.25
CA GLN A 79 -7.38 -10.77 -0.97
C GLN A 79 -7.99 -11.71 -2.00
N GLN A 80 -9.23 -11.45 -2.41
CA GLN A 80 -9.91 -12.23 -3.44
C GLN A 80 -9.24 -12.04 -4.82
N ILE A 81 -8.95 -10.79 -5.20
CA ILE A 81 -8.35 -10.46 -6.50
C ILE A 81 -6.94 -11.06 -6.64
N LEU A 82 -6.13 -10.98 -5.58
CA LEU A 82 -4.74 -11.46 -5.60
C LEU A 82 -4.59 -12.90 -5.07
N ASN A 83 -5.70 -13.52 -4.67
CA ASN A 83 -5.80 -14.89 -4.16
C ASN A 83 -4.83 -15.18 -3.00
N PHE A 84 -5.01 -14.49 -1.87
CA PHE A 84 -4.23 -14.71 -0.65
C PHE A 84 -5.06 -14.43 0.61
N GLU A 85 -4.60 -14.93 1.76
CA GLU A 85 -5.20 -14.61 3.07
C GLU A 85 -4.19 -14.02 4.04
N ILE A 86 -4.34 -12.73 4.37
CA ILE A 86 -3.38 -11.99 5.19
C ILE A 86 -3.22 -12.58 6.59
N LYS A 87 -4.29 -13.13 7.14
CA LYS A 87 -4.30 -13.72 8.50
C LYS A 87 -3.47 -15.00 8.59
N GLU A 88 -3.29 -15.70 7.48
CA GLU A 88 -2.43 -16.87 7.41
C GLU A 88 -0.96 -16.46 7.22
N MET A 89 -0.73 -15.32 6.58
CA MET A 89 0.61 -14.83 6.22
C MET A 89 1.24 -13.92 7.26
N ARG A 90 0.44 -13.24 8.09
CA ARG A 90 0.90 -12.22 9.04
C ARG A 90 0.13 -12.29 10.36
N ASN A 91 0.87 -12.12 11.45
CA ASN A 91 0.35 -12.16 12.83
C ASN A 91 0.24 -10.77 13.48
N PHE A 92 0.50 -9.69 12.74
CA PHE A 92 0.41 -8.33 13.27
C PHE A 92 -1.03 -7.80 13.24
N LEU A 93 -1.30 -6.77 14.07
CA LEU A 93 -2.60 -6.14 14.12
C LEU A 93 -2.89 -5.37 12.82
N LEU A 94 -3.95 -5.78 12.12
CA LEU A 94 -4.43 -5.12 10.91
C LEU A 94 -5.32 -3.92 11.28
N LYS A 95 -4.92 -2.72 10.90
CA LYS A 95 -5.74 -1.53 11.12
C LYS A 95 -6.92 -1.50 10.15
N LYS A 96 -8.08 -1.08 10.64
CA LYS A 96 -9.35 -1.08 9.87
C LYS A 96 -9.34 -0.16 8.64
N HIS A 97 -8.50 0.88 8.65
CA HIS A 97 -8.37 1.90 7.60
C HIS A 97 -7.16 1.68 6.67
N GLU A 98 -6.44 0.56 6.83
CA GLU A 98 -5.28 0.20 6.02
C GLU A 98 -5.56 -1.08 5.22
N ILE A 99 -4.88 -1.23 4.08
CA ILE A 99 -4.79 -2.46 3.29
C ILE A 99 -3.33 -2.91 3.33
N TYR A 100 -3.08 -4.20 3.50
CA TYR A 100 -1.78 -4.83 3.54
C TYR A 100 -1.67 -5.85 2.40
N VAL A 101 -0.63 -5.70 1.59
CA VAL A 101 -0.30 -6.61 0.50
C VAL A 101 1.15 -7.08 0.69
N PRO A 102 1.36 -8.31 1.19
CA PRO A 102 2.69 -8.92 1.29
C PRO A 102 3.36 -9.00 -0.08
N PHE A 103 4.67 -8.76 -0.14
CA PHE A 103 5.36 -8.76 -1.45
C PHE A 103 5.42 -10.15 -2.07
N GLU A 104 5.47 -11.20 -1.25
CA GLU A 104 5.46 -12.59 -1.72
C GLU A 104 4.16 -12.99 -2.43
N VAL A 105 3.06 -12.24 -2.23
CA VAL A 105 1.80 -12.46 -2.96
C VAL A 105 1.95 -12.09 -4.42
N ILE A 106 2.84 -11.14 -4.74
CA ILE A 106 3.06 -10.62 -6.09
C ILE A 106 4.08 -11.51 -6.81
N ASP A 107 3.66 -12.73 -7.10
CA ASP A 107 4.47 -13.77 -7.72
C ASP A 107 4.52 -13.66 -9.26
N SER A 108 3.65 -12.87 -9.88
CA SER A 108 3.52 -12.75 -11.34
C SER A 108 3.33 -11.29 -11.79
N LYS A 109 3.62 -11.04 -13.07
CA LYS A 109 3.36 -9.73 -13.70
C LYS A 109 1.87 -9.39 -13.70
N GLU A 110 1.01 -10.39 -13.87
CA GLU A 110 -0.45 -10.21 -13.82
C GLU A 110 -0.91 -9.68 -12.46
N LYS A 111 -0.46 -10.30 -11.36
CA LYS A 111 -0.75 -9.80 -10.01
C LYS A 111 -0.18 -8.41 -9.75
N MET A 112 0.99 -8.09 -10.31
CA MET A 112 1.56 -6.75 -10.24
C MET A 112 0.65 -5.72 -10.92
N GLU A 113 0.13 -6.00 -12.11
CA GLU A 113 -0.79 -5.10 -12.82
C GLU A 113 -2.14 -4.96 -12.10
N LEU A 114 -2.69 -6.05 -11.56
CA LEU A 114 -3.89 -6.01 -10.70
C LEU A 114 -3.66 -5.12 -9.48
N LEU A 115 -2.51 -5.27 -8.81
CA LEU A 115 -2.14 -4.44 -7.67
C LEU A 115 -2.00 -2.96 -8.06
N LYS A 116 -1.35 -2.65 -9.18
CA LYS A 116 -1.23 -1.27 -9.70
C LYS A 116 -2.60 -0.62 -9.96
N ALA A 117 -3.57 -1.38 -10.47
CA ALA A 117 -4.94 -0.91 -10.67
C ALA A 117 -5.62 -0.58 -9.32
N ILE A 118 -5.46 -1.45 -8.32
CA ILE A 118 -5.95 -1.22 -6.95
C ILE A 118 -5.33 0.05 -6.35
N ILE A 119 -4.00 0.18 -6.40
CA ILE A 119 -3.26 1.34 -5.91
C ILE A 119 -3.80 2.62 -6.55
N LYS A 120 -4.01 2.64 -7.87
CA LYS A 120 -4.52 3.79 -8.60
C LYS A 120 -5.94 4.18 -8.15
N ASN A 121 -6.79 3.20 -7.87
CA ASN A 121 -8.14 3.46 -7.39
C ASN A 121 -8.14 4.04 -5.97
N VAL A 122 -7.29 3.55 -5.08
CA VAL A 122 -7.12 4.13 -3.73
C VAL A 122 -6.54 5.54 -3.83
N PHE A 123 -5.54 5.76 -4.70
CA PHE A 123 -4.90 7.07 -4.88
C PHE A 123 -5.90 8.15 -5.30
N LYS A 124 -6.84 7.83 -6.20
CA LYS A 124 -7.89 8.77 -6.64
C LYS A 124 -8.77 9.30 -5.50
N ILE A 125 -8.85 8.64 -4.35
CA ILE A 125 -9.62 9.10 -3.19
C ILE A 125 -9.04 10.41 -2.63
N PHE A 126 -7.74 10.65 -2.79
CA PHE A 126 -7.03 11.81 -2.25
C PHE A 126 -7.23 13.09 -3.08
N PHE A 127 -7.85 12.98 -4.25
CA PHE A 127 -8.05 14.08 -5.20
C PHE A 127 -9.52 14.25 -5.61
N ARG A 128 -10.44 13.66 -4.85
CA ARG A 128 -11.88 13.92 -4.91
C ARG A 128 -12.23 14.97 -3.88
#